data_AF-A0A0S8D0Y0-F1
#
_entry.id   AF-A0A0S8D0Y0-F1
#
_cell.length_a   1.000
_cell.length_b   1.000
_cell.length_c   1.000
_cell.angle_alpha   90.00
_cell.angle_beta   90.00
_cell.angle_gamma   90.00
#
_symmetry.space_group_name_H-M   'P 1'
#
loop_
_entity.id
_entity.type
_entity.pdbx_description
1 polymer ?
#
loop_
_entity_poly.entity_id
_entity_poly.type
_entity_poly.pdbx_seq_one_letter_code
_entity_poly.pdbx_strand_id
1 'polypeptide(L)' 'MLFAKYHHMISLKDRIGLIEKEKIIFALMECEWVMARAARLLGITERMIAYKVRKYCITKEVVYHEAEAANN' A
#
# COMPACT_ATOMS: atom_id res chain seq x y z
N MET A 1 4.96 5.53 29.71
CA MET A 1 4.08 6.72 29.49
C MET A 1 4.55 7.66 28.37
N LEU A 2 5.51 7.25 27.51
CA LEU A 2 5.94 8.02 26.32
C LEU A 2 5.22 7.61 25.01
N PHE A 3 4.68 6.39 24.95
CA PHE A 3 4.07 5.84 23.73
C PHE A 3 2.72 6.49 23.33
N ALA A 4 1.99 7.10 24.25
CA ALA A 4 0.70 7.74 23.95
C ALA A 4 0.84 9.16 23.34
N LYS A 5 1.97 9.84 23.55
CA LYS A 5 2.14 11.26 23.16
C LYS A 5 2.40 11.46 21.66
N TYR A 6 2.91 10.44 20.96
CA TYR A 6 3.24 10.49 19.53
C TYR A 6 2.13 10.03 18.59
N HIS A 7 1.01 9.53 19.12
CA HIS A 7 -0.13 9.12 18.28
C HIS A 7 -0.87 10.32 17.66
N HIS A 8 -0.60 11.55 18.13
CA HIS A 8 -1.35 12.76 17.81
C HIS A 8 -0.87 13.51 16.54
N MET A 9 0.11 12.98 15.80
CA MET A 9 0.66 13.65 14.60
C MET A 9 0.44 12.92 13.27
N ILE A 10 -0.36 11.85 13.24
CA ILE A 10 -0.78 11.21 11.97
C ILE A 10 -2.19 11.72 11.66
N SER A 11 -2.34 12.48 10.57
CA SER A 11 -3.66 12.95 10.17
C SER A 11 -4.54 11.78 9.70
N LEU A 12 -5.86 11.97 9.70
CA LEU A 12 -6.78 10.98 9.13
C LEU A 12 -6.40 10.65 7.67
N LYS A 13 -5.96 11.66 6.92
CA LYS A 13 -5.53 11.51 5.53
C LYS A 13 -4.32 10.57 5.41
N ASP A 14 -3.36 10.66 6.32
CA ASP A 14 -2.17 9.80 6.31
C ASP A 14 -2.55 8.37 6.69
N ARG A 15 -3.41 8.18 7.70
CA ARG A 15 -3.93 6.86 8.07
C ARG A 15 -4.64 6.17 6.92
N ILE A 16 -5.51 6.89 6.22
CA ILE A 16 -6.21 6.38 5.04
C ILE A 16 -5.19 6.03 3.94
N GLY A 17 -4.16 6.87 3.73
CA GLY A 17 -3.12 6.61 2.76
C GLY A 17 -2.33 5.33 3.03
N LEU A 18 -2.01 5.05 4.30
CA LEU A 18 -1.33 3.81 4.71
C LEU A 18 -2.20 2.58 4.43
N ILE A 19 -3.46 2.59 4.89
CA ILE A 19 -4.41 1.49 4.65
C ILE A 19 -4.60 1.28 3.14
N GLU A 20 -4.72 2.36 2.37
CA GLU A 20 -4.86 2.28 0.91
C GLU A 20 -3.61 1.67 0.26
N LYS A 21 -2.40 2.08 0.65
CA LYS A 21 -1.13 1.50 0.16
C LYS A 21 -1.08 -0.01 0.45
N GLU A 22 -1.36 -0.41 1.69
CA GLU A 22 -1.35 -1.82 2.12
C GLU A 22 -2.32 -2.68 1.30
N LYS A 23 -3.56 -2.22 1.12
CA LYS A 23 -4.56 -2.96 0.33
C LYS A 23 -4.18 -3.08 -1.14
N ILE A 24 -3.55 -2.05 -1.72
CA ILE A 24 -3.04 -2.12 -3.10
C ILE A 24 -1.90 -3.12 -3.22
N ILE A 25 -0.93 -3.12 -2.30
CA ILE A 25 0.19 -4.08 -2.31
C ILE A 25 -0.35 -5.50 -2.21
N PHE A 26 -1.25 -5.76 -1.26
CA PHE A 26 -1.87 -7.08 -1.11
C PHE A 26 -2.57 -7.54 -2.39
N ALA A 27 -3.43 -6.70 -2.98
CA ALA A 27 -4.13 -7.06 -4.21
C ALA A 27 -3.18 -7.28 -5.40
N LEU A 28 -2.09 -6.51 -5.50
CA LEU A 28 -1.05 -6.72 -6.50
C LEU A 28 -0.35 -8.06 -6.30
N MET A 29 0.03 -8.42 -5.08
CA MET A 29 0.67 -9.70 -4.79
C MET A 29 -0.23 -10.89 -5.11
N GLU A 30 -1.48 -10.87 -4.65
CA GLU A 30 -2.49 -11.92 -4.92
C GLU A 30 -2.79 -12.08 -6.41
N CYS A 31 -2.64 -11.01 -7.19
CA CYS A 31 -2.89 -11.01 -8.63
C CYS A 31 -1.60 -11.10 -9.46
N GLU A 32 -0.49 -11.56 -8.88
CA GLU A 32 0.80 -11.72 -9.56
C GLU A 32 1.27 -10.45 -10.28
N TRP A 33 1.01 -9.30 -9.66
CA TRP A 33 1.32 -7.96 -10.16
C TRP A 33 0.59 -7.54 -11.44
N VAL A 34 -0.47 -8.26 -11.83
CA VAL A 34 -1.34 -7.88 -12.95
C VAL A 34 -2.32 -6.78 -12.50
N MET A 35 -2.04 -5.53 -12.86
CA MET A 35 -2.82 -4.34 -12.44
C MET A 35 -4.31 -4.45 -12.72
N ALA A 36 -4.70 -4.92 -13.91
CA ALA A 36 -6.11 -5.08 -14.27
C ALA A 36 -6.83 -6.09 -13.36
N ARG A 37 -6.16 -7.17 -12.93
CA ARG A 37 -6.72 -8.16 -11.98
C ARG A 37 -6.82 -7.56 -10.57
N ALA A 38 -5.76 -6.88 -10.11
CA ALA A 38 -5.75 -6.23 -8.80
C ALA A 38 -6.82 -5.12 -8.69
N ALA A 39 -7.01 -4.32 -9.74
CA ALA A 39 -8.05 -3.29 -9.78
C ALA A 39 -9.46 -3.91 -9.66
N ARG A 40 -9.72 -5.01 -10.39
CA ARG A 40 -10.98 -5.76 -10.26
C ARG A 40 -11.18 -6.31 -8.85
N LEU A 41 -10.14 -6.87 -8.24
CA LEU A 41 -10.20 -7.39 -6.87
C LEU A 41 -10.54 -6.28 -5.85
N LEU A 42 -10.00 -5.08 -6.05
CA LEU A 42 -10.27 -3.91 -5.21
C LEU A 42 -11.59 -3.19 -5.54
N GLY A 43 -12.30 -3.58 -6.59
CA GLY A 43 -13.52 -2.90 -7.04
C GLY A 43 -13.27 -1.49 -7.59
N ILE A 44 -12.08 -1.22 -8.13
CA ILE A 44 -11.71 0.08 -8.72
C ILE A 44 -11.34 -0.05 -10.20
N THR A 45 -11.20 1.08 -10.88
CA THR A 45 -10.72 1.09 -12.26
C THR A 45 -9.20 0.88 -12.34
N GLU A 46 -8.74 0.30 -13.45
CA GLU A 46 -7.31 0.12 -13.73
C GLU A 46 -6.54 1.46 -13.76
N ARG A 47 -7.22 2.55 -14.16
CA ARG A 47 -6.65 3.91 -14.10
C ARG A 47 -6.40 4.35 -12.65
N MET A 48 -7.29 4.01 -11.71
CA MET A 48 -7.20 4.41 -10.30
C MET A 48 -6.04 3.69 -9.58
N ILE A 49 -6.09 2.37 -9.49
CA ILE A 49 -5.02 1.52 -10.02
C ILE A 49 -3.62 2.12 -10.14
N ALA A 50 -3.28 2.35 -11.41
CA ALA A 50 -2.01 2.88 -11.86
C ALA A 50 -1.66 4.24 -11.22
N TYR A 51 -2.66 5.11 -11.00
CA TYR A 51 -2.42 6.38 -10.31
C TYR A 51 -1.92 6.16 -8.88
N LYS A 52 -2.55 5.27 -8.12
CA LYS A 52 -2.19 5.01 -6.73
C LYS A 52 -0.85 4.28 -6.59
N VAL A 53 -0.56 3.34 -7.50
CA VAL A 53 0.76 2.70 -7.58
C VAL A 53 1.87 3.74 -7.75
N ARG A 54 1.69 4.71 -8.66
CA ARG A 54 2.64 5.82 -8.82
C ARG A 54 2.68 6.73 -7.60
N LYS A 55 1.52 7.11 -7.05
CA LYS A 55 1.41 7.99 -5.88
C LYS A 55 2.15 7.43 -4.66
N TYR A 56 2.09 6.12 -4.46
CA TYR A 56 2.68 5.44 -3.31
C TYR A 56 4.03 4.77 -3.61
N CYS A 57 4.59 5.00 -4.79
CA CYS A 57 5.87 4.43 -5.24
C CYS A 57 5.94 2.90 -5.04
N ILE A 58 4.84 2.20 -5.34
CA ILE A 58 4.77 0.75 -5.15
C ILE A 58 5.47 0.06 -6.33
N THR A 59 6.54 -0.68 -6.04
CA THR A 59 7.18 -1.59 -6.99
C THR A 59 7.44 -2.95 -6.35
N LYS A 60 7.68 -3.96 -7.19
CA LYS A 60 7.96 -5.32 -6.74
C LYS A 60 9.19 -5.36 -5.84
N GLU A 61 10.25 -4.68 -6.27
CA GLU A 61 11.54 -4.59 -5.61
C GLU A 61 11.42 -3.93 -4.23
N VAL A 62 10.72 -2.80 -4.14
CA VAL A 62 10.53 -2.08 -2.87
C VAL A 62 9.79 -2.95 -1.86
N VAL A 63 8.72 -3.64 -2.28
CA VAL A 63 7.92 -4.47 -1.38
C VAL A 63 8.72 -5.67 -0.85
N TYR A 64 9.52 -6.34 -1.68
CA TYR A 64 10.33 -7.46 -1.21
C TYR A 64 11.48 -7.03 -0.29
N HIS A 65 12.15 -5.92 -0.58
CA HIS A 65 13.18 -5.39 0.32
C HIS A 65 12.61 -4.95 1.67
N GLU A 66 11.43 -4.33 1.70
CA GLU A 66 10.73 -4.00 2.95
C GLU A 66 10.37 -5.28 3.74
N ALA A 67 9.93 -6.34 3.06
CA ALA A 67 9.62 -7.63 3.69
C ALA A 67 10.87 -8.35 4.23
N GLU A 68 11.99 -8.30 3.51
CA GLU A 68 13.28 -8.84 3.94
C GLU A 68 13.80 -8.11 5.19
N ALA A 69 13.73 -6.77 5.19
CA ALA A 69 14.16 -5.96 6.33
C ALA A 69 13.29 -6.16 7.58
N ALA A 70 12.03 -6.56 7.45
CA ALA A 70 11.15 -6.84 8.58
C ALA A 70 11.38 -8.22 9.23
N ASN A 71 12.06 -9.13 8.53
CA ASN A 71 12.31 -10.51 8.97
C ASN A 71 13.70 -10.73 9.59
N ASN A 72 14.53 -9.70 9.68
CA ASN A 72 15.91 -9.74 10.19
C ASN A 72 16.11 -8.70 11.30
#